data_AF-A0A945XEI5-F1
#
_entry.id   AF-A0A945XEI5-F1
#
_cell.length_a   1.000
_cell.length_b   1.000
_cell.length_c   1.000
_cell.angle_alpha   90.00
_cell.angle_beta   90.00
_cell.angle_gamma   90.00
#
_symmetry.space_group_name_H-M   'P 1'
#
loop_
_entity.id
_entity.type
_entity.pdbx_description
1 polymer ?
#
loop_
_entity_poly.entity_id
_entity_poly.type
_entity_poly.pdbx_seq_one_letter_code
_entity_poly.pdbx_strand_id
1 'polypeptide(L)'
;MDTGVESLREIPIKEITTDTDTRDILAHCKFQGEVNKFDEIVIVDTDAHHMEIESWAAICEYIEDEVQRTMALDHLQNRTGSPPYGLNGDLALRYQDIGGRVPHQAKLGEVVEDTSVHRDVTLIRRAIESFHLDYMVVFPTPMLNLGMHPQFDMEAMLGRAYDKWFCENILPMDPKMKTMLFIPFNDPHAALKTVEALGDHPDVVGFMVTSVRHKPVHHNDYMKVYRAMEETGKPLGFHAGYNWADPSMAQINRFGTMHALSFVWCNVVHMSNWVMNGMPERFPGLDVIWIESGLAWVTWLMQRLDHTYLMRSSEAPMLKKLPSEYMAEMFYTCQPMETDHREALEVTLKMINAKEQLLYASDWPHWDFDAPSVIWDLPMLDDQAKKNILGENALKLFGLDRPAGK
;
A
#
# COMPACT_ATOMS: atom_id res chain seq x y z
N MET A 1 23.91 -20.82 -16.45
CA MET A 1 23.26 -19.59 -16.00
C MET A 1 22.01 -19.48 -16.84
N ASP A 2 20.94 -20.06 -16.32
CA ASP A 2 19.62 -20.11 -16.95
C ASP A 2 19.01 -18.72 -16.77
N THR A 3 18.82 -18.00 -17.87
CA THR A 3 18.18 -16.67 -17.84
C THR A 3 16.65 -16.78 -17.79
N GLY A 4 16.06 -17.99 -17.80
CA GLY A 4 14.67 -18.23 -17.42
C GLY A 4 13.58 -17.60 -18.29
N VAL A 5 13.91 -17.02 -19.45
CA VAL A 5 12.94 -16.39 -20.35
C VAL A 5 12.73 -17.28 -21.58
N GLU A 6 11.64 -18.07 -21.57
CA GLU A 6 11.10 -18.65 -22.80
C GLU A 6 10.42 -17.57 -23.65
N SER A 7 10.35 -17.79 -24.96
CA SER A 7 9.61 -16.94 -25.89
C SER A 7 8.15 -16.75 -25.45
N LEU A 8 7.68 -15.49 -25.41
CA LEU A 8 6.29 -15.09 -25.16
C LEU A 8 5.29 -16.10 -25.74
N ARG A 9 4.66 -16.90 -24.88
CA ARG A 9 3.52 -17.73 -25.29
C ARG A 9 2.32 -16.79 -25.42
N GLU A 10 1.67 -16.76 -26.59
CA GLU A 10 0.36 -16.12 -26.71
C GLU A 10 -0.63 -16.90 -25.84
N ILE A 11 -1.06 -16.28 -24.73
CA ILE A 11 -2.07 -16.84 -23.83
C ILE A 11 -3.42 -16.40 -24.41
N PRO A 12 -4.25 -17.32 -24.95
CA PRO A 12 -5.60 -16.95 -25.35
C PRO A 12 -6.38 -16.37 -24.16
N ILE A 13 -7.36 -15.51 -24.42
CA ILE A 13 -8.16 -14.72 -23.44
C ILE A 13 -8.89 -15.56 -22.35
N LYS A 14 -8.72 -16.88 -22.34
CA LYS A 14 -9.09 -17.77 -21.23
C LYS A 14 -7.84 -18.50 -20.71
N GLU A 15 -7.62 -18.40 -19.40
CA GLU A 15 -6.77 -19.25 -18.53
C GLU A 15 -5.62 -18.54 -17.76
N ILE A 16 -5.75 -17.26 -17.41
CA ILE A 16 -5.12 -16.80 -16.16
C ILE A 16 -5.96 -17.41 -15.01
N THR A 17 -5.32 -18.12 -14.08
CA THR A 17 -5.86 -18.78 -12.88
C THR A 17 -4.95 -18.47 -11.67
N THR A 18 -5.33 -18.85 -10.44
CA THR A 18 -4.46 -18.67 -9.26
C THR A 18 -3.14 -19.42 -9.37
N ASP A 19 -3.09 -20.44 -10.23
CA ASP A 19 -1.90 -21.28 -10.43
C ASP A 19 -1.13 -20.88 -11.69
N THR A 20 -1.55 -19.81 -12.38
CA THR A 20 -0.82 -19.28 -13.54
C THR A 20 0.51 -18.72 -13.08
N ASP A 21 1.54 -18.98 -13.89
CA ASP A 21 2.88 -18.51 -13.61
C ASP A 21 2.92 -16.98 -13.67
N THR A 22 3.45 -16.33 -12.64
CA THR A 22 3.50 -14.86 -12.61
C THR A 22 4.36 -14.28 -13.74
N ARG A 23 5.32 -15.05 -14.27
CA ARG A 23 6.12 -14.64 -15.43
C ARG A 23 5.27 -14.45 -16.68
N ASP A 24 4.23 -15.25 -16.84
CA ASP A 24 3.30 -15.16 -17.98
C ASP A 24 2.46 -13.87 -17.91
N ILE A 25 2.06 -13.46 -16.71
CA ILE A 25 1.32 -12.21 -16.47
C ILE A 25 2.23 -11.00 -16.67
N LEU A 26 3.47 -11.09 -16.19
CA LEU A 26 4.43 -9.99 -16.19
C LEU A 26 5.26 -9.87 -17.49
N ALA A 27 5.15 -10.83 -18.42
CA ALA A 27 5.97 -10.88 -19.63
C ALA A 27 5.85 -9.60 -20.49
N HIS A 28 4.64 -9.02 -20.55
CA HIS A 28 4.44 -7.78 -21.29
C HIS A 28 5.15 -6.59 -20.63
N CYS A 29 5.15 -6.53 -19.29
CA CYS A 29 5.83 -5.49 -18.52
C CYS A 29 7.34 -5.53 -18.76
N LYS A 30 7.91 -6.74 -18.76
CA LYS A 30 9.33 -6.96 -19.09
C LYS A 30 9.67 -6.48 -20.50
N PHE A 31 8.87 -6.88 -21.48
CA PHE A 31 9.07 -6.46 -22.87
C PHE A 31 9.00 -4.92 -23.02
N GLN A 32 8.02 -4.28 -22.37
CA GLN A 32 7.91 -2.81 -22.38
C GLN A 32 9.13 -2.14 -21.74
N GLY A 33 9.65 -2.69 -20.64
CA GLY A 33 10.84 -2.15 -19.99
C GLY A 33 12.10 -2.26 -20.83
N GLU A 34 12.29 -3.38 -21.54
CA GLU A 34 13.38 -3.55 -22.51
C GLU A 34 13.29 -2.54 -23.67
N VAL A 35 12.09 -2.33 -24.23
CA VAL A 35 11.86 -1.38 -25.34
C VAL A 35 12.10 0.07 -24.89
N ASN A 36 11.61 0.42 -23.69
CA ASN A 36 11.71 1.77 -23.15
C ASN A 36 13.03 2.03 -22.40
N LYS A 37 13.92 1.04 -22.32
CA LYS A 37 15.22 1.12 -21.62
C LYS A 37 15.09 1.52 -20.15
N PHE A 38 14.15 0.90 -19.44
CA PHE A 38 13.92 1.17 -18.02
C PHE A 38 15.12 0.83 -17.13
N ASP A 39 16.04 -0.02 -17.60
CA ASP A 39 17.33 -0.25 -16.93
C ASP A 39 18.29 0.97 -16.95
N GLU A 40 18.00 2.02 -17.74
CA GLU A 40 18.78 3.26 -17.78
C GLU A 40 18.25 4.35 -16.83
N ILE A 41 17.13 4.13 -16.15
CA ILE A 41 16.51 5.08 -15.20
C ILE A 41 16.20 4.41 -13.87
N VAL A 42 16.07 5.20 -12.80
CA VAL A 42 15.65 4.66 -11.50
C VAL A 42 14.14 4.43 -11.50
N ILE A 43 13.70 3.24 -11.10
CA ILE A 43 12.29 2.93 -10.86
C ILE A 43 12.13 2.34 -9.45
N VAL A 44 11.22 2.93 -8.67
CA VAL A 44 10.84 2.48 -7.34
C VAL A 44 9.35 2.25 -7.32
N ASP A 45 8.96 1.02 -7.01
CA ASP A 45 7.57 0.69 -6.74
C ASP A 45 7.26 0.96 -5.27
N THR A 46 6.36 1.90 -5.02
CA THR A 46 6.02 2.37 -3.67
C THR A 46 4.80 1.69 -3.06
N ASP A 47 4.15 0.81 -3.83
CA ASP A 47 3.00 0.05 -3.36
C ASP A 47 2.91 -1.29 -4.08
N ALA A 48 3.22 -2.34 -3.34
CA ALA A 48 3.04 -3.70 -3.79
C ALA A 48 2.84 -4.63 -2.59
N HIS A 49 2.35 -5.83 -2.87
CA HIS A 49 1.91 -6.75 -1.84
C HIS A 49 2.51 -8.15 -1.96
N HIS A 50 2.54 -8.83 -0.81
CA HIS A 50 2.67 -10.29 -0.76
C HIS A 50 1.44 -10.91 -0.08
N MET A 51 1.32 -12.24 -0.17
CA MET A 51 0.20 -13.01 0.37
C MET A 51 0.59 -13.72 1.67
N GLU A 52 0.57 -12.99 2.78
CA GLU A 52 1.11 -13.44 4.08
C GLU A 52 0.40 -14.67 4.69
N ILE A 53 -0.81 -15.02 4.22
CA ILE A 53 -1.54 -16.23 4.66
C ILE A 53 -0.72 -17.51 4.47
N GLU A 54 0.11 -17.57 3.42
CA GLU A 54 0.95 -18.76 3.18
C GLU A 54 2.03 -18.95 4.24
N SER A 55 2.44 -17.83 4.86
CA SER A 55 3.46 -17.75 5.90
C SER A 55 2.86 -17.70 7.30
N TRP A 56 1.55 -17.91 7.44
CA TRP A 56 0.82 -17.68 8.69
C TRP A 56 1.35 -18.49 9.87
N ALA A 57 1.81 -19.73 9.62
CA ALA A 57 2.44 -20.54 10.64
C ALA A 57 3.71 -19.89 11.21
N ALA A 58 4.57 -19.35 10.34
CA ALA A 58 5.78 -18.65 10.74
C ALA A 58 5.45 -17.33 11.46
N ILE A 59 4.47 -16.57 10.97
CA ILE A 59 4.02 -15.32 11.60
C ILE A 59 3.51 -15.58 13.03
N CYS A 60 2.74 -16.66 13.24
CA CYS A 60 2.24 -17.04 14.57
C CYS A 60 3.36 -17.28 15.60
N GLU A 61 4.55 -17.70 15.19
CA GLU A 61 5.70 -17.87 16.10
C GLU A 61 6.18 -16.54 16.72
N TYR A 62 5.87 -15.41 16.07
CA TYR A 62 6.25 -14.07 16.49
C TYR A 62 5.23 -13.41 17.44
N ILE A 63 4.09 -14.06 17.71
CA ILE A 63 3.14 -13.60 18.72
C ILE A 63 3.82 -13.56 20.08
N GLU A 64 3.86 -12.38 20.73
CA GLU A 64 4.58 -12.20 22.01
C GLU A 64 3.94 -13.00 23.16
N ASP A 65 2.61 -12.97 23.26
CA ASP A 65 1.87 -13.68 24.32
C ASP A 65 1.96 -15.21 24.14
N GLU A 66 2.49 -15.90 25.14
CA GLU A 66 2.74 -17.34 25.08
C GLU A 66 1.45 -18.16 24.95
N VAL A 67 0.38 -17.77 25.64
CA VAL A 67 -0.90 -18.49 25.59
C VAL A 67 -1.51 -18.36 24.21
N GLN A 68 -1.56 -17.14 23.66
CA GLN A 68 -2.08 -16.89 22.33
C GLN A 68 -1.24 -17.57 21.25
N ARG A 69 0.09 -17.52 21.36
CA ARG A 69 1.01 -18.22 20.44
C ARG A 69 0.78 -19.72 20.47
N THR A 70 0.72 -20.34 21.65
CA THR A 70 0.45 -21.78 21.77
C THR A 70 -0.92 -22.16 21.21
N MET A 71 -1.97 -21.38 21.49
CA MET A 71 -3.31 -21.63 20.95
C MET A 71 -3.34 -21.51 19.42
N ALA A 72 -2.66 -20.51 18.85
CA ALA A 72 -2.58 -20.31 17.40
C ALA A 72 -1.84 -21.48 16.71
N LEU A 73 -0.69 -21.89 17.26
CA LEU A 73 0.09 -23.00 16.74
C LEU A 73 -0.63 -24.36 16.91
N ASP A 74 -1.31 -24.58 18.03
CA ASP A 74 -2.13 -25.77 18.27
C ASP A 74 -3.28 -25.88 17.26
N HIS A 75 -3.97 -24.77 16.98
CA HIS A 75 -5.02 -24.74 15.96
C HIS A 75 -4.49 -25.10 14.57
N LEU A 76 -3.29 -24.63 14.20
CA LEU A 76 -2.67 -24.96 12.91
C LEU A 76 -2.24 -26.43 12.83
N GLN A 77 -1.71 -27.01 13.91
CA GLN A 77 -1.21 -28.38 13.94
C GLN A 77 -2.32 -29.43 14.08
N ASN A 78 -3.26 -29.19 15.00
CA ASN A 78 -4.27 -30.18 15.38
C ASN A 78 -5.62 -29.94 14.71
N ARG A 79 -5.78 -28.82 13.99
CA ARG A 79 -7.02 -28.41 13.28
C ARG A 79 -8.27 -28.65 14.14
N THR A 80 -8.19 -28.24 15.40
CA THR A 80 -9.22 -28.46 16.41
C THR A 80 -10.41 -27.52 16.17
N GLY A 81 -11.33 -27.97 15.33
CA GLY A 81 -12.66 -27.34 15.16
C GLY A 81 -12.97 -26.86 13.75
N SER A 82 -14.26 -26.68 13.49
CA SER A 82 -14.77 -25.89 12.37
C SER A 82 -14.18 -24.47 12.43
N PRO A 83 -13.97 -23.80 11.28
CA PRO A 83 -13.56 -22.39 11.28
C PRO A 83 -14.45 -21.58 12.22
N PRO A 84 -13.92 -20.58 12.96
CA PRO A 84 -14.71 -19.82 13.92
C PRO A 84 -16.00 -19.34 13.25
N TYR A 85 -17.13 -19.70 13.88
CA TYR A 85 -18.47 -19.31 13.44
C TYR A 85 -18.56 -17.78 13.51
N GLY A 86 -18.40 -17.17 12.33
CA GLY A 86 -18.42 -15.72 12.08
C GLY A 86 -18.03 -15.40 10.63
N LEU A 87 -18.02 -16.40 9.75
CA LEU A 87 -17.72 -16.27 8.34
C LEU A 87 -18.93 -15.68 7.62
N ASN A 88 -18.79 -14.45 7.12
CA ASN A 88 -19.38 -14.07 5.81
C ASN A 88 -18.62 -14.81 4.68
N GLY A 89 -18.49 -16.13 4.81
CA GLY A 89 -17.79 -16.98 3.85
C GLY A 89 -18.80 -17.97 3.30
N ASP A 90 -19.44 -17.60 2.19
CA ASP A 90 -20.42 -18.45 1.55
C ASP A 90 -19.76 -19.61 0.80
N LEU A 91 -20.34 -20.78 1.02
CA LEU A 91 -20.05 -22.03 0.33
C LEU A 91 -20.38 -21.84 -1.17
N ALA A 92 -19.33 -21.82 -1.99
CA ALA A 92 -19.35 -21.93 -3.46
C ALA A 92 -19.72 -20.69 -4.31
N LEU A 93 -20.17 -19.57 -3.74
CA LEU A 93 -20.27 -18.28 -4.46
C LEU A 93 -19.01 -17.45 -4.15
N ARG A 94 -17.99 -17.50 -5.01
CA ARG A 94 -16.72 -16.79 -4.78
C ARG A 94 -16.90 -15.28 -4.97
N TYR A 95 -16.97 -14.57 -3.84
CA TYR A 95 -16.67 -13.18 -3.48
C TYR A 95 -16.82 -12.00 -4.46
N GLN A 96 -16.76 -12.13 -5.79
CA GLN A 96 -16.73 -11.01 -6.76
C GLN A 96 -17.82 -9.93 -6.57
N ASP A 97 -18.96 -10.30 -6.00
CA ASP A 97 -20.10 -9.41 -5.73
C ASP A 97 -20.00 -8.65 -4.40
N ILE A 98 -19.18 -9.12 -3.46
CA ILE A 98 -18.94 -8.56 -2.11
C ILE A 98 -17.50 -8.03 -1.98
N GLY A 99 -16.59 -8.43 -2.86
CA GLY A 99 -15.17 -8.17 -2.76
C GLY A 99 -14.37 -9.12 -3.64
N GLY A 100 -13.16 -9.42 -3.22
CA GLY A 100 -12.36 -10.45 -3.87
C GLY A 100 -11.83 -10.06 -5.24
N ARG A 101 -10.70 -10.64 -5.58
CA ARG A 101 -9.96 -10.37 -6.81
C ARG A 101 -10.51 -11.22 -7.95
N VAL A 102 -10.37 -10.74 -9.19
CA VAL A 102 -10.63 -11.56 -10.38
C VAL A 102 -10.01 -12.94 -10.13
N PRO A 103 -10.74 -14.07 -10.25
CA PRO A 103 -10.41 -15.33 -9.57
C PRO A 103 -8.99 -15.85 -9.74
N HIS A 104 -8.26 -15.36 -10.73
CA HIS A 104 -6.90 -15.74 -11.05
C HIS A 104 -5.78 -14.96 -10.35
N GLN A 105 -6.09 -13.92 -9.60
CA GLN A 105 -5.13 -13.15 -8.80
C GLN A 105 -5.50 -13.12 -7.29
N ALA A 106 -6.52 -13.88 -6.90
CA ALA A 106 -6.96 -14.04 -5.50
C ALA A 106 -5.88 -14.67 -4.60
N LYS A 107 -4.96 -15.41 -5.19
CA LYS A 107 -3.79 -16.04 -4.57
C LYS A 107 -2.73 -16.22 -5.66
N LEU A 108 -1.47 -16.01 -5.31
CA LEU A 108 -0.34 -16.48 -6.13
C LEU A 108 -0.08 -17.94 -5.75
N GLY A 109 -0.80 -18.89 -6.35
CA GLY A 109 -0.77 -20.32 -6.05
C GLY A 109 0.24 -21.14 -6.87
N GLU A 110 0.97 -20.48 -7.77
CA GLU A 110 1.97 -21.14 -8.63
C GLU A 110 3.04 -21.92 -7.84
N VAL A 111 3.54 -22.98 -8.48
CA VAL A 111 4.65 -23.76 -7.93
C VAL A 111 5.94 -22.97 -8.09
N VAL A 112 6.63 -22.74 -6.97
CA VAL A 112 7.96 -22.12 -6.95
C VAL A 112 8.99 -23.21 -6.68
N GLU A 113 9.77 -23.55 -7.71
CA GLU A 113 10.79 -24.61 -7.62
C GLU A 113 12.05 -24.18 -6.85
N ASP A 114 12.34 -22.87 -6.85
CA ASP A 114 13.46 -22.33 -6.08
C ASP A 114 13.13 -22.40 -4.58
N THR A 115 13.96 -23.14 -3.85
CA THR A 115 13.86 -23.34 -2.40
C THR A 115 15.06 -22.73 -1.65
N SER A 116 15.92 -21.98 -2.35
CA SER A 116 17.09 -21.33 -1.76
C SER A 116 16.75 -20.12 -0.89
N VAL A 117 15.60 -19.50 -1.15
CA VAL A 117 15.03 -18.39 -0.36
C VAL A 117 13.56 -18.66 -0.07
N HIS A 118 12.96 -17.81 0.78
CA HIS A 118 11.53 -17.86 1.06
C HIS A 118 10.71 -17.66 -0.23
N ARG A 119 9.58 -18.36 -0.36
CA ARG A 119 8.72 -18.32 -1.56
C ARG A 119 8.35 -16.88 -1.98
N ASP A 120 7.88 -16.08 -1.02
CA ASP A 120 7.51 -14.68 -1.26
C ASP A 120 8.66 -13.88 -1.88
N VAL A 121 9.90 -14.12 -1.47
CA VAL A 121 11.09 -13.43 -2.00
C VAL A 121 11.29 -13.77 -3.47
N THR A 122 11.10 -15.04 -3.85
CA THR A 122 11.19 -15.44 -5.27
C THR A 122 10.13 -14.75 -6.12
N LEU A 123 8.90 -14.62 -5.62
CA LEU A 123 7.82 -13.95 -6.34
C LEU A 123 8.05 -12.45 -6.46
N ILE A 124 8.51 -11.81 -5.39
CA ILE A 124 8.85 -10.39 -5.36
C ILE A 124 10.01 -10.11 -6.33
N ARG A 125 11.04 -10.97 -6.37
CA ARG A 125 12.13 -10.86 -7.36
C ARG A 125 11.64 -10.89 -8.80
N ARG A 126 10.67 -11.75 -9.12
CA ARG A 126 10.08 -11.80 -10.47
C ARG A 126 9.37 -10.50 -10.84
N ALA A 127 8.68 -9.86 -9.89
CA ALA A 127 8.09 -8.55 -10.09
C ALA A 127 9.17 -7.48 -10.29
N ILE A 128 10.17 -7.44 -9.40
CA ILE A 128 11.33 -6.53 -9.50
C ILE A 128 12.01 -6.63 -10.87
N GLU A 129 12.30 -7.84 -11.33
CA GLU A 129 12.94 -8.07 -12.62
C GLU A 129 12.03 -7.69 -13.79
N SER A 130 10.75 -8.05 -13.74
CA SER A 130 9.82 -7.80 -14.84
C SER A 130 9.43 -6.33 -14.99
N PHE A 131 9.39 -5.58 -13.89
CA PHE A 131 9.09 -4.15 -13.90
C PHE A 131 10.36 -3.28 -13.97
N HIS A 132 11.55 -3.88 -14.02
CA HIS A 132 12.85 -3.18 -14.01
C HIS A 132 13.05 -2.29 -12.77
N LEU A 133 12.62 -2.78 -11.62
CA LEU A 133 12.68 -2.03 -10.35
C LEU A 133 14.08 -2.07 -9.73
N ASP A 134 14.44 -0.94 -9.16
CA ASP A 134 15.58 -0.80 -8.27
C ASP A 134 15.21 -1.06 -6.82
N TYR A 135 14.00 -0.67 -6.42
CA TYR A 135 13.43 -0.93 -5.11
C TYR A 135 11.93 -1.24 -5.21
N MET A 136 11.43 -2.05 -4.28
CA MET A 136 10.01 -2.39 -4.17
C MET A 136 9.60 -2.33 -2.70
N VAL A 137 8.64 -1.47 -2.38
CA VAL A 137 8.04 -1.33 -1.04
C VAL A 137 6.90 -2.35 -0.94
N VAL A 138 7.04 -3.30 -0.01
CA VAL A 138 6.13 -4.45 0.11
C VAL A 138 5.28 -4.35 1.36
N PHE A 139 3.97 -4.55 1.19
CA PHE A 139 2.91 -4.52 2.19
C PHE A 139 2.23 -5.89 2.33
N PRO A 140 1.60 -6.19 3.48
CA PRO A 140 0.70 -7.35 3.57
C PRO A 140 -0.57 -7.13 2.73
N THR A 141 -1.29 -8.20 2.38
CA THR A 141 -2.60 -8.11 1.73
C THR A 141 -3.75 -8.32 2.74
N PRO A 142 -4.14 -9.56 3.15
CA PRO A 142 -5.25 -9.78 4.08
C PRO A 142 -5.23 -8.89 5.32
N MET A 143 -4.05 -8.65 5.89
CA MET A 143 -3.87 -7.85 7.10
C MET A 143 -4.17 -6.35 6.89
N LEU A 144 -4.38 -5.87 5.65
CA LEU A 144 -4.94 -4.53 5.43
C LEU A 144 -6.31 -4.36 6.13
N ASN A 145 -7.05 -5.47 6.31
CA ASN A 145 -8.32 -5.48 7.04
C ASN A 145 -8.17 -5.55 8.56
N LEU A 146 -6.96 -5.74 9.09
CA LEU A 146 -6.74 -5.95 10.52
C LEU A 146 -7.13 -4.72 11.37
N GLY A 147 -7.11 -3.53 10.77
CA GLY A 147 -7.59 -2.28 11.40
C GLY A 147 -9.08 -2.30 11.77
N MET A 148 -9.86 -3.22 11.20
CA MET A 148 -11.28 -3.43 11.49
C MET A 148 -11.53 -4.51 12.55
N HIS A 149 -10.47 -5.12 13.11
CA HIS A 149 -10.64 -6.16 14.11
C HIS A 149 -11.38 -5.62 15.36
N PRO A 150 -12.44 -6.30 15.84
CA PRO A 150 -13.26 -5.79 16.95
C PRO A 150 -12.51 -5.77 18.30
N GLN A 151 -11.43 -6.54 18.41
CA GLN A 151 -10.55 -6.58 19.57
C GLN A 151 -9.21 -5.91 19.21
N PHE A 152 -8.91 -4.76 19.81
CA PHE A 152 -7.75 -3.94 19.45
C PHE A 152 -6.41 -4.57 19.85
N ASP A 153 -6.40 -5.35 20.93
CA ASP A 153 -5.25 -6.15 21.37
C ASP A 153 -4.86 -7.21 20.32
N MET A 154 -5.83 -7.79 19.61
CA MET A 154 -5.57 -8.74 18.53
C MET A 154 -4.96 -8.04 17.29
N GLU A 155 -5.41 -6.84 16.93
CA GLU A 155 -4.74 -6.03 15.89
C GLU A 155 -3.28 -5.76 16.27
N ALA A 156 -3.06 -5.27 17.50
CA ALA A 156 -1.73 -4.98 18.01
C ALA A 156 -0.82 -6.21 18.02
N MET A 157 -1.33 -7.34 18.49
CA MET A 157 -0.58 -8.60 18.58
C MET A 157 -0.20 -9.12 17.20
N LEU A 158 -1.16 -9.21 16.27
CA LEU A 158 -0.93 -9.78 14.94
C LEU A 158 -0.11 -8.85 14.06
N GLY A 159 -0.39 -7.54 14.08
CA GLY A 159 0.37 -6.54 13.34
C GLY A 159 1.85 -6.53 13.72
N ARG A 160 2.14 -6.53 15.03
CA ARG A 160 3.53 -6.55 15.53
C ARG A 160 4.23 -7.88 15.26
N ALA A 161 3.51 -9.00 15.31
CA ALA A 161 4.06 -10.31 14.96
C ALA A 161 4.48 -10.35 13.47
N TYR A 162 3.62 -9.83 12.59
CA TYR A 162 3.90 -9.70 11.16
C TYR A 162 5.12 -8.82 10.89
N ASP A 163 5.14 -7.59 11.42
CA ASP A 163 6.24 -6.65 11.17
C ASP A 163 7.58 -7.25 11.60
N LYS A 164 7.61 -7.88 12.77
CA LYS A 164 8.82 -8.51 13.30
C LYS A 164 9.25 -9.71 12.43
N TRP A 165 8.31 -10.57 12.05
CA TRP A 165 8.60 -11.70 11.15
C TRP A 165 9.14 -11.21 9.80
N PHE A 166 8.50 -10.21 9.20
CA PHE A 166 8.88 -9.69 7.89
C PHE A 166 10.27 -9.04 7.93
N CYS A 167 10.56 -8.24 8.96
CA CYS A 167 11.87 -7.63 9.15
C CYS A 167 12.98 -8.66 9.41
N GLU A 168 12.71 -9.71 10.18
CA GLU A 168 13.74 -10.70 10.54
C GLU A 168 13.98 -11.76 9.46
N ASN A 169 12.96 -12.12 8.66
CA ASN A 169 13.02 -13.29 7.78
C ASN A 169 12.89 -12.96 6.30
N ILE A 170 12.21 -11.87 5.93
CA ILE A 170 11.91 -11.59 4.52
C ILE A 170 12.80 -10.49 3.98
N LEU A 171 12.80 -9.30 4.60
CA LEU A 171 13.61 -8.15 4.16
C LEU A 171 15.10 -8.48 3.97
N PRO A 172 15.77 -9.22 4.87
CA PRO A 172 17.21 -9.48 4.73
C PRO A 172 17.57 -10.38 3.54
N MET A 173 16.59 -11.02 2.88
CA MET A 173 16.84 -11.93 1.76
C MET A 173 17.09 -11.20 0.45
N ASP A 174 16.70 -9.92 0.31
CA ASP A 174 16.97 -9.11 -0.87
C ASP A 174 17.05 -7.59 -0.55
N PRO A 175 18.18 -6.91 -0.81
CA PRO A 175 18.35 -5.51 -0.44
C PRO A 175 17.48 -4.51 -1.23
N LYS A 176 16.86 -4.96 -2.33
CA LYS A 176 15.90 -4.15 -3.10
C LYS A 176 14.52 -4.09 -2.44
N MET A 177 14.23 -5.02 -1.53
CA MET A 177 12.96 -5.03 -0.81
C MET A 177 12.99 -4.03 0.34
N LYS A 178 11.93 -3.23 0.43
CA LYS A 178 11.69 -2.29 1.51
C LYS A 178 10.29 -2.51 2.06
N THR A 179 9.97 -1.93 3.20
CA THR A 179 8.61 -1.95 3.74
C THR A 179 8.28 -0.68 4.50
N MET A 180 6.99 -0.41 4.65
CA MET A 180 6.50 0.51 5.67
C MET A 180 5.76 -0.31 6.72
N LEU A 181 6.14 -0.14 7.99
CA LEU A 181 5.64 -0.98 9.09
C LEU A 181 4.13 -0.84 9.27
N PHE A 182 3.43 -1.95 9.51
CA PHE A 182 2.02 -1.91 9.88
C PHE A 182 1.87 -1.31 11.29
N ILE A 183 1.20 -0.18 11.40
CA ILE A 183 0.96 0.46 12.69
C ILE A 183 -0.41 0.07 13.22
N PRO A 184 -0.49 -0.64 14.37
CA PRO A 184 -1.76 -1.05 14.96
C PRO A 184 -2.49 0.15 15.57
N PHE A 185 -3.14 0.92 14.71
CA PHE A 185 -3.65 2.25 15.06
C PHE A 185 -4.81 2.19 16.06
N ASN A 186 -5.48 1.06 16.29
CA ASN A 186 -6.45 1.00 17.39
C ASN A 186 -5.82 0.93 18.79
N ASP A 187 -4.50 0.75 18.90
CA ASP A 187 -3.79 0.86 20.18
C ASP A 187 -2.60 1.81 20.04
N PRO A 188 -2.74 3.10 20.44
CA PRO A 188 -1.65 4.08 20.36
C PRO A 188 -0.39 3.68 21.14
N HIS A 189 -0.51 2.89 22.21
CA HIS A 189 0.64 2.41 22.96
C HIS A 189 1.37 1.31 22.20
N ALA A 190 0.63 0.37 21.62
CA ALA A 190 1.21 -0.64 20.75
C ALA A 190 1.84 -0.03 19.50
N ALA A 191 1.19 0.97 18.90
CA ALA A 191 1.70 1.74 17.76
C ALA A 191 3.05 2.39 18.07
N LEU A 192 3.16 3.09 19.21
CA LEU A 192 4.43 3.67 19.65
C LEU A 192 5.49 2.59 19.86
N LYS A 193 5.13 1.48 20.52
CA LYS A 193 6.06 0.36 20.74
C LYS A 193 6.55 -0.26 19.43
N THR A 194 5.73 -0.32 18.38
CA THR A 194 6.14 -0.77 17.05
C THR A 194 7.18 0.17 16.45
N VAL A 195 6.93 1.48 16.48
CA VAL A 195 7.86 2.50 15.97
C VAL A 195 9.21 2.42 16.71
N GLU A 196 9.19 2.37 18.04
CA GLU A 196 10.41 2.31 18.85
C GLU A 196 11.20 1.00 18.65
N ALA A 197 10.53 -0.11 18.38
CA ALA A 197 11.18 -1.41 18.27
C ALA A 197 11.77 -1.70 16.89
N LEU A 198 11.08 -1.26 15.83
CA LEU A 198 11.39 -1.65 14.45
C LEU A 198 11.65 -0.46 13.52
N GLY A 199 11.35 0.76 13.96
CA GLY A 199 11.47 1.97 13.15
C GLY A 199 12.88 2.27 12.65
N ASP A 200 13.92 1.82 13.35
CA ASP A 200 15.33 2.02 12.95
C ASP A 200 15.89 0.89 12.06
N HIS A 201 15.08 -0.12 11.71
CA HIS A 201 15.53 -1.17 10.79
C HIS A 201 15.94 -0.57 9.43
N PRO A 202 17.08 -0.98 8.83
CA PRO A 202 17.63 -0.34 7.63
C PRO A 202 16.72 -0.45 6.40
N ASP A 203 15.92 -1.51 6.31
CA ASP A 203 15.01 -1.75 5.19
C ASP A 203 13.56 -1.28 5.45
N VAL A 204 13.31 -0.66 6.61
CA VAL A 204 12.05 0.02 6.90
C VAL A 204 12.15 1.47 6.40
N VAL A 205 11.29 1.85 5.46
CA VAL A 205 11.30 3.18 4.83
C VAL A 205 10.17 4.08 5.28
N GLY A 206 9.25 3.60 6.12
CA GLY A 206 8.11 4.38 6.59
C GLY A 206 7.17 3.59 7.48
N PHE A 207 5.99 4.15 7.71
CA PHE A 207 4.96 3.58 8.56
C PHE A 207 3.61 3.62 7.85
N MET A 208 2.86 2.53 7.89
CA MET A 208 1.58 2.40 7.21
C MET A 208 0.43 2.27 8.21
N VAL A 209 -0.64 3.01 7.95
CA VAL A 209 -1.93 2.87 8.60
C VAL A 209 -2.94 2.43 7.56
N THR A 210 -3.71 1.38 7.89
CA THR A 210 -4.86 0.99 7.08
C THR A 210 -5.99 1.97 7.29
N SER A 211 -6.48 2.56 6.19
CA SER A 211 -7.48 3.64 6.23
C SER A 211 -8.89 3.15 6.57
N VAL A 212 -9.19 1.87 6.36
CA VAL A 212 -10.44 1.25 6.80
C VAL A 212 -10.47 1.08 8.32
N ARG A 213 -10.90 2.14 9.01
CA ARG A 213 -11.02 2.16 10.48
C ARG A 213 -11.96 3.25 10.96
N HIS A 214 -12.40 3.11 12.20
CA HIS A 214 -13.30 4.08 12.84
C HIS A 214 -12.58 5.09 13.74
N LYS A 215 -11.35 4.83 14.15
CA LYS A 215 -10.64 5.74 15.06
C LYS A 215 -10.19 7.02 14.33
N PRO A 216 -10.44 8.20 14.93
CA PRO A 216 -10.08 9.47 14.31
C PRO A 216 -8.56 9.70 14.34
N VAL A 217 -7.97 9.90 13.16
CA VAL A 217 -6.50 10.10 12.97
C VAL A 217 -5.96 11.37 13.64
N HIS A 218 -6.81 12.29 14.09
CA HIS A 218 -6.36 13.52 14.76
C HIS A 218 -6.41 13.42 16.30
N HIS A 219 -6.78 12.25 16.86
CA HIS A 219 -6.95 12.09 18.31
C HIS A 219 -5.63 12.35 19.06
N ASN A 220 -5.71 13.01 20.23
CA ASN A 220 -4.53 13.41 21.01
C ASN A 220 -3.68 12.23 21.48
N ASP A 221 -4.24 11.03 21.58
CA ASP A 221 -3.50 9.83 21.97
C ASP A 221 -2.40 9.46 20.98
N TYR A 222 -2.52 9.90 19.71
CA TYR A 222 -1.53 9.63 18.67
C TYR A 222 -0.37 10.63 18.63
N MET A 223 -0.42 11.74 19.39
CA MET A 223 0.59 12.80 19.25
C MET A 223 2.01 12.31 19.55
N LYS A 224 2.16 11.38 20.50
CA LYS A 224 3.45 10.73 20.79
C LYS A 224 3.89 9.79 19.66
N VAL A 225 2.94 9.08 19.05
CA VAL A 225 3.19 8.18 17.93
C VAL A 225 3.68 8.98 16.72
N TYR A 226 2.98 10.05 16.35
CA TYR A 226 3.37 10.94 15.25
C TYR A 226 4.70 11.62 15.51
N ARG A 227 4.96 12.06 16.76
CA ARG A 227 6.25 12.63 17.10
C ARG A 227 7.40 11.62 16.96
N ALA A 228 7.19 10.38 17.39
CA ALA A 228 8.19 9.32 17.24
C ALA A 228 8.47 9.02 15.76
N MET A 229 7.44 8.96 14.92
CA MET A 229 7.59 8.77 13.46
C MET A 229 8.31 9.96 12.81
N GLU A 230 7.97 11.18 13.20
CA GLU A 230 8.63 12.40 12.71
C GLU A 230 10.13 12.41 13.08
N GLU A 231 10.49 11.92 14.27
CA GLU A 231 11.88 11.84 14.73
C GLU A 231 12.74 10.86 13.94
N THR A 232 12.13 9.83 13.33
CA THR A 232 12.87 8.93 12.43
C THR A 232 13.13 9.56 11.06
N GLY A 233 12.45 10.66 10.73
CA GLY A 233 12.50 11.27 9.39
C GLY A 233 11.90 10.38 8.30
N LYS A 234 10.98 9.48 8.66
CA LYS A 234 10.35 8.53 7.72
C LYS A 234 8.86 8.87 7.55
N PRO A 235 8.28 8.70 6.35
CA PRO A 235 6.90 9.06 6.07
C PRO A 235 5.85 8.16 6.72
N LEU A 236 4.64 8.71 6.85
CA LEU A 236 3.42 8.02 7.24
C LEU A 236 2.49 7.83 6.03
N GLY A 237 2.16 6.58 5.69
CA GLY A 237 1.24 6.21 4.63
C GLY A 237 -0.15 5.84 5.13
N PHE A 238 -1.18 6.26 4.40
CA PHE A 238 -2.58 5.88 4.60
C PHE A 238 -3.05 5.02 3.43
N HIS A 239 -3.09 3.70 3.66
CA HIS A 239 -3.43 2.71 2.65
C HIS A 239 -4.93 2.53 2.53
N ALA A 240 -5.45 2.66 1.31
CA ALA A 240 -6.86 2.53 1.04
C ALA A 240 -7.40 1.12 1.32
N GLY A 241 -8.72 1.02 1.27
CA GLY A 241 -9.45 -0.23 1.38
C GLY A 241 -10.95 0.00 1.38
N TYR A 242 -11.73 -1.08 1.34
CA TYR A 242 -13.19 -1.00 1.43
C TYR A 242 -13.74 -1.49 2.76
N ASN A 243 -14.89 -0.96 3.16
CA ASN A 243 -15.61 -1.44 4.34
C ASN A 243 -17.13 -1.44 4.14
N TRP A 244 -17.70 -2.64 3.94
CA TRP A 244 -19.17 -2.81 3.84
C TRP A 244 -19.94 -2.43 5.10
N ALA A 245 -19.27 -2.45 6.27
CA ALA A 245 -19.89 -2.09 7.53
C ALA A 245 -19.85 -0.57 7.79
N ASP A 246 -19.25 0.24 6.90
CA ASP A 246 -19.25 1.69 7.04
C ASP A 246 -20.69 2.23 6.89
N PRO A 247 -21.24 2.93 7.90
CA PRO A 247 -22.59 3.48 7.83
C PRO A 247 -22.79 4.47 6.66
N SER A 248 -21.73 5.17 6.23
CA SER A 248 -21.80 6.08 5.08
C SER A 248 -21.94 5.38 3.74
N MET A 249 -21.64 4.08 3.68
CA MET A 249 -21.73 3.23 2.49
C MET A 249 -22.97 2.33 2.48
N ALA A 250 -23.86 2.44 3.48
CA ALA A 250 -24.98 1.53 3.70
C ALA A 250 -26.04 1.44 2.57
N GLN A 251 -26.02 2.38 1.61
CA GLN A 251 -26.94 2.37 0.45
C GLN A 251 -26.33 1.70 -0.80
N ILE A 252 -25.04 1.37 -0.77
CA ILE A 252 -24.36 0.69 -1.88
C ILE A 252 -24.76 -0.78 -1.89
N ASN A 253 -25.02 -1.32 -3.08
CA ASN A 253 -25.42 -2.72 -3.28
C ASN A 253 -24.59 -3.47 -4.33
N ARG A 254 -23.52 -2.86 -4.86
CA ARG A 254 -22.61 -3.44 -5.86
C ARG A 254 -21.17 -3.22 -5.44
N PHE A 255 -20.34 -4.26 -5.55
CA PHE A 255 -18.93 -4.14 -5.23
C PHE A 255 -18.20 -3.11 -6.10
N GLY A 256 -18.46 -3.00 -7.41
CA GLY A 256 -17.82 -1.97 -8.23
C GLY A 256 -18.04 -0.54 -7.72
N THR A 257 -19.24 -0.24 -7.21
CA THR A 257 -19.52 1.04 -6.56
C THR A 257 -18.86 1.15 -5.18
N MET A 258 -18.82 0.06 -4.41
CA MET A 258 -18.11 0.01 -3.13
C MET A 258 -16.61 0.25 -3.31
N HIS A 259 -16.00 -0.37 -4.32
CA HIS A 259 -14.59 -0.21 -4.66
C HIS A 259 -14.28 1.24 -5.01
N ALA A 260 -15.00 1.80 -6.00
CA ALA A 260 -14.78 3.16 -6.47
C ALA A 260 -15.01 4.25 -5.41
N LEU A 261 -15.91 4.02 -4.44
CA LEU A 261 -16.23 5.01 -3.41
C LEU A 261 -15.52 4.76 -2.09
N SER A 262 -15.52 3.54 -1.55
CA SER A 262 -15.01 3.25 -0.21
C SER A 262 -13.49 3.38 -0.10
N PHE A 263 -12.73 2.96 -1.14
CA PHE A 263 -11.28 3.13 -1.17
C PHE A 263 -10.90 4.60 -1.05
N VAL A 264 -11.63 5.46 -1.77
CA VAL A 264 -11.48 6.92 -1.75
C VAL A 264 -11.97 7.53 -0.44
N TRP A 265 -13.14 7.12 0.04
CA TRP A 265 -13.88 7.84 1.07
C TRP A 265 -13.17 7.85 2.43
N CYS A 266 -12.52 6.74 2.79
CA CYS A 266 -11.73 6.69 4.02
C CYS A 266 -10.60 7.73 4.00
N ASN A 267 -9.87 7.83 2.89
CA ASN A 267 -8.80 8.80 2.71
C ASN A 267 -9.33 10.25 2.61
N VAL A 268 -10.49 10.48 2.01
CA VAL A 268 -11.17 11.80 2.06
C VAL A 268 -11.41 12.24 3.50
N VAL A 269 -11.95 11.35 4.34
CA VAL A 269 -12.24 11.66 5.75
C VAL A 269 -10.96 11.87 6.54
N HIS A 270 -9.98 10.99 6.39
CA HIS A 270 -8.70 11.08 7.10
C HIS A 270 -7.91 12.32 6.69
N MET A 271 -7.80 12.62 5.41
CA MET A 271 -7.09 13.81 4.91
C MET A 271 -7.77 15.10 5.36
N SER A 272 -9.11 15.15 5.28
CA SER A 272 -9.87 16.31 5.78
C SER A 272 -9.59 16.56 7.24
N ASN A 273 -9.63 15.50 8.06
CA ASN A 273 -9.34 15.61 9.48
C ASN A 273 -7.86 15.95 9.75
N TRP A 274 -6.94 15.38 9.00
CA TRP A 274 -5.50 15.64 9.13
C TRP A 274 -5.19 17.13 8.88
N VAL A 275 -5.67 17.65 7.75
CA VAL A 275 -5.44 19.05 7.36
C VAL A 275 -6.22 19.99 8.27
N MET A 276 -7.54 19.80 8.45
CA MET A 276 -8.35 20.78 9.19
C MET A 276 -8.01 20.83 10.69
N ASN A 277 -7.45 19.76 11.27
CA ASN A 277 -6.91 19.78 12.63
C ASN A 277 -5.44 20.25 12.70
N GLY A 278 -4.91 20.85 11.63
CA GLY A 278 -3.56 21.42 11.58
C GLY A 278 -2.45 20.43 11.93
N MET A 279 -2.61 19.16 11.57
CA MET A 279 -1.58 18.15 11.82
C MET A 279 -0.25 18.48 11.12
N PRO A 280 -0.23 19.00 9.88
CA PRO A 280 1.02 19.46 9.25
C PRO A 280 1.71 20.62 10.00
N GLU A 281 0.97 21.42 10.77
CA GLU A 281 1.56 22.48 11.60
C GLU A 281 2.13 21.94 12.91
N ARG A 282 1.58 20.83 13.40
CA ARG A 282 2.04 20.14 14.62
C ARG A 282 3.27 19.27 14.35
N PHE A 283 3.30 18.63 13.18
CA PHE A 283 4.36 17.70 12.76
C PHE A 283 4.89 18.08 11.36
N PRO A 284 5.53 19.26 11.23
CA PRO A 284 5.96 19.79 9.93
C PRO A 284 7.07 18.97 9.26
N GLY A 285 7.75 18.07 9.98
CA GLY A 285 8.75 17.15 9.42
C GLY A 285 8.22 15.75 9.11
N LEU A 286 6.91 15.49 9.34
CA LEU A 286 6.30 14.20 9.04
C LEU A 286 5.64 14.24 7.66
N ASP A 287 6.34 13.69 6.67
CA ASP A 287 5.78 13.49 5.34
C ASP A 287 4.62 12.48 5.38
N VAL A 288 3.58 12.75 4.59
CA VAL A 288 2.37 11.92 4.52
C VAL A 288 2.12 11.44 3.09
N ILE A 289 1.80 10.16 2.95
CA ILE A 289 1.50 9.49 1.68
C ILE A 289 0.05 9.00 1.68
N TRP A 290 -0.68 9.25 0.60
CA TRP A 290 -2.02 8.70 0.36
C TRP A 290 -1.93 7.61 -0.70
N ILE A 291 -2.22 6.37 -0.29
CA ILE A 291 -1.89 5.16 -1.05
C ILE A 291 -3.18 4.50 -1.56
N GLU A 292 -3.19 4.11 -2.85
CA GLU A 292 -4.18 3.20 -3.48
C GLU A 292 -5.63 3.75 -3.56
N SER A 293 -5.81 5.07 -3.65
CA SER A 293 -7.15 5.70 -3.72
C SER A 293 -7.47 6.37 -5.06
N GLY A 294 -6.65 6.15 -6.08
CA GLY A 294 -6.65 7.00 -7.27
C GLY A 294 -6.38 8.47 -6.91
N LEU A 295 -6.63 9.36 -7.86
CA LEU A 295 -6.19 10.76 -7.73
C LEU A 295 -7.32 11.77 -7.94
N ALA A 296 -8.40 11.41 -8.66
CA ALA A 296 -9.44 12.35 -9.08
C ALA A 296 -10.14 13.07 -7.89
N TRP A 297 -10.24 12.39 -6.75
CA TRP A 297 -10.85 12.93 -5.53
C TRP A 297 -10.05 14.07 -4.90
N VAL A 298 -8.73 14.10 -5.10
CA VAL A 298 -7.83 15.05 -4.42
C VAL A 298 -8.15 16.47 -4.85
N THR A 299 -8.25 16.72 -6.16
CA THR A 299 -8.61 18.04 -6.70
C THR A 299 -9.97 18.53 -6.21
N TRP A 300 -10.95 17.62 -6.17
CA TRP A 300 -12.27 17.94 -5.62
C TRP A 300 -12.17 18.34 -4.15
N LEU A 301 -11.41 17.60 -3.34
CA LEU A 301 -11.27 17.88 -1.92
C LEU A 301 -10.52 19.18 -1.66
N MET A 302 -9.45 19.47 -2.41
CA MET A 302 -8.69 20.72 -2.32
C MET A 302 -9.61 21.92 -2.47
N GLN A 303 -10.44 21.94 -3.51
CA GLN A 303 -11.38 23.03 -3.75
C GLN A 303 -12.44 23.14 -2.64
N ARG A 304 -12.96 22.00 -2.16
CA ARG A 304 -14.00 21.96 -1.13
C ARG A 304 -13.49 22.47 0.23
N LEU A 305 -12.28 22.08 0.61
CA LEU A 305 -11.67 22.50 1.87
C LEU A 305 -11.26 23.97 1.84
N ASP A 306 -10.66 24.45 0.75
CA ASP A 306 -10.31 25.87 0.59
C ASP A 306 -11.54 26.78 0.70
N HIS A 307 -12.59 26.43 -0.05
CA HIS A 307 -13.84 27.19 -0.02
C HIS A 307 -14.44 27.23 1.39
N THR A 308 -14.44 26.09 2.09
CA THR A 308 -14.95 26.00 3.46
C THR A 308 -14.08 26.78 4.44
N TYR A 309 -12.75 26.67 4.35
CA TYR A 309 -11.79 27.36 5.19
C TYR A 309 -11.91 28.88 5.07
N LEU A 310 -12.06 29.41 3.84
CA LEU A 310 -12.24 30.85 3.63
C LEU A 310 -13.53 31.40 4.25
N MET A 311 -14.57 30.57 4.41
CA MET A 311 -15.83 30.96 5.05
C MET A 311 -15.86 30.67 6.57
N ARG A 312 -15.10 29.68 7.03
CA ARG A 312 -15.14 29.15 8.41
C ARG A 312 -13.74 28.93 8.98
N SER A 313 -12.83 29.87 8.78
CA SER A 313 -11.43 29.74 9.20
C SER A 313 -11.27 29.49 10.71
N SER A 314 -12.25 29.92 11.52
CA SER A 314 -12.32 29.63 12.96
C SER A 314 -12.38 28.14 13.32
N GLU A 315 -12.79 27.27 12.39
CA GLU A 315 -12.82 25.81 12.58
C GLU A 315 -11.44 25.17 12.39
N ALA A 316 -10.49 25.87 11.77
CA ALA A 316 -9.12 25.40 11.56
C ALA A 316 -8.10 26.48 11.96
N PRO A 317 -8.11 26.93 13.24
CA PRO A 317 -7.39 28.13 13.67
C PRO A 317 -5.85 27.99 13.66
N MET A 318 -5.33 26.77 13.51
CA MET A 318 -3.89 26.51 13.45
C MET A 318 -3.32 26.68 12.04
N LEU A 319 -4.15 26.62 10.99
CA LEU A 319 -3.68 26.68 9.61
C LEU A 319 -3.16 28.08 9.27
N LYS A 320 -1.99 28.11 8.63
CA LYS A 320 -1.27 29.33 8.19
C LYS A 320 -1.40 29.58 6.69
N LYS A 321 -1.88 28.60 5.93
CA LYS A 321 -2.11 28.63 4.48
C LYS A 321 -3.39 27.88 4.13
N LEU A 322 -3.81 27.91 2.87
CA LEU A 322 -5.00 27.20 2.42
C LEU A 322 -4.83 25.69 2.60
N PRO A 323 -5.90 24.94 2.93
CA PRO A 323 -5.87 23.48 2.97
C PRO A 323 -5.22 22.83 1.75
N SER A 324 -5.53 23.31 0.54
CA SER A 324 -4.94 22.83 -0.71
C SER A 324 -3.43 23.00 -0.78
N GLU A 325 -2.87 24.04 -0.17
CA GLU A 325 -1.42 24.26 -0.13
C GLU A 325 -0.71 23.27 0.79
N TYR A 326 -1.38 22.72 1.81
CA TYR A 326 -0.84 21.57 2.57
C TYR A 326 -0.95 20.28 1.75
N MET A 327 -2.07 20.06 1.07
CA MET A 327 -2.28 18.86 0.26
C MET A 327 -1.28 18.78 -0.90
N ALA A 328 -0.94 19.90 -1.55
CA ALA A 328 0.09 19.95 -2.60
C ALA A 328 1.52 19.67 -2.08
N GLU A 329 1.73 19.64 -0.77
CA GLU A 329 2.99 19.26 -0.13
C GLU A 329 3.04 17.79 0.31
N MET A 330 1.91 17.07 0.23
CA MET A 330 1.83 15.63 0.55
C MET A 330 2.19 14.78 -0.66
N PHE A 331 2.44 13.49 -0.42
CA PHE A 331 2.72 12.50 -1.45
C PHE A 331 1.50 11.64 -1.77
N TYR A 332 1.48 11.11 -2.99
CA TYR A 332 0.39 10.30 -3.52
C TYR A 332 0.97 9.14 -4.31
N THR A 333 0.35 7.96 -4.25
CA THR A 333 0.68 6.88 -5.18
C THR A 333 -0.17 6.97 -6.44
N CYS A 334 0.38 6.52 -7.56
CA CYS A 334 -0.25 6.66 -8.86
C CYS A 334 -1.39 5.66 -9.11
N GLN A 335 -1.33 4.50 -8.45
CA GLN A 335 -2.28 3.42 -8.64
C GLN A 335 -3.53 3.62 -7.76
N PRO A 336 -4.73 3.28 -8.26
CA PRO A 336 -5.04 3.02 -9.67
C PRO A 336 -5.02 4.31 -10.50
N MET A 337 -4.34 4.29 -11.65
CA MET A 337 -4.22 5.46 -12.52
C MET A 337 -5.47 5.67 -13.39
N GLU A 338 -6.24 6.70 -13.06
CA GLU A 338 -7.49 7.07 -13.76
C GLU A 338 -7.19 7.84 -15.07
N THR A 339 -7.00 7.13 -16.20
CA THR A 339 -6.66 7.74 -17.50
C THR A 339 -7.82 7.99 -18.45
N ASP A 340 -9.03 7.53 -18.11
CA ASP A 340 -10.22 7.61 -18.98
C ASP A 340 -10.62 9.06 -19.34
N HIS A 341 -10.26 10.02 -18.49
CA HIS A 341 -10.55 11.44 -18.65
C HIS A 341 -9.29 12.31 -18.55
N ARG A 342 -8.55 12.42 -19.65
CA ARG A 342 -7.22 13.09 -19.71
C ARG A 342 -7.21 14.54 -19.21
N GLU A 343 -8.24 15.32 -19.50
CA GLU A 343 -8.32 16.72 -19.02
C GLU A 343 -8.43 16.79 -17.49
N ALA A 344 -9.21 15.89 -16.89
CA ALA A 344 -9.35 15.81 -15.43
C ALA A 344 -8.06 15.32 -14.77
N LEU A 345 -7.39 14.35 -15.39
CA LEU A 345 -6.07 13.87 -14.95
C LEU A 345 -5.04 15.00 -14.99
N GLU A 346 -4.93 15.75 -16.09
CA GLU A 346 -3.97 16.85 -16.23
C GLU A 346 -4.16 17.94 -15.16
N VAL A 347 -5.42 18.32 -14.88
CA VAL A 347 -5.73 19.25 -13.79
C VAL A 347 -5.27 18.67 -12.45
N THR A 348 -5.51 17.38 -12.22
CA THR A 348 -5.16 16.71 -10.97
C THR A 348 -3.65 16.65 -10.77
N LEU A 349 -2.90 16.18 -11.76
CA LEU A 349 -1.43 16.13 -11.71
C LEU A 349 -0.82 17.51 -11.46
N LYS A 350 -1.40 18.56 -12.03
CA LYS A 350 -0.98 19.94 -11.78
C LYS A 350 -1.26 20.38 -10.34
N MET A 351 -2.47 20.14 -9.85
CA MET A 351 -2.92 20.58 -8.52
C MET A 351 -2.12 19.91 -7.39
N ILE A 352 -1.82 18.61 -7.51
CA ILE A 352 -1.03 17.87 -6.51
C ILE A 352 0.48 18.04 -6.67
N ASN A 353 0.94 18.85 -7.63
CA ASN A 353 2.36 18.99 -7.98
C ASN A 353 3.04 17.63 -8.28
N ALA A 354 2.41 16.80 -9.11
CA ALA A 354 2.78 15.41 -9.34
C ALA A 354 4.26 15.19 -9.72
N LYS A 355 4.87 16.14 -10.43
CA LYS A 355 6.30 16.08 -10.80
C LYS A 355 7.25 15.96 -9.61
N GLU A 356 6.86 16.38 -8.41
CA GLU A 356 7.65 16.26 -7.18
C GLU A 356 7.00 15.32 -6.14
N GLN A 357 5.68 15.11 -6.23
CA GLN A 357 4.87 14.51 -5.16
C GLN A 357 4.18 13.20 -5.53
N LEU A 358 4.10 12.87 -6.81
CA LEU A 358 3.52 11.60 -7.23
C LEU A 358 4.61 10.53 -7.22
N LEU A 359 4.26 9.38 -6.66
CA LEU A 359 5.09 8.19 -6.55
C LEU A 359 4.52 7.10 -7.44
N TYR A 360 5.39 6.41 -8.18
CA TYR A 360 4.99 5.21 -8.90
C TYR A 360 4.64 4.08 -7.94
N ALA A 361 3.55 3.39 -8.24
CA ALA A 361 3.00 2.27 -7.50
C ALA A 361 2.44 1.29 -8.53
N SER A 362 2.73 0.00 -8.35
CA SER A 362 2.15 -1.02 -9.21
C SER A 362 0.88 -1.64 -8.62
N ASP A 363 0.78 -1.72 -7.30
CA ASP A 363 -0.20 -2.54 -6.57
C ASP A 363 -0.14 -4.03 -6.96
N TRP A 364 1.02 -4.50 -7.41
CA TRP A 364 1.21 -5.92 -7.73
C TRP A 364 1.07 -6.78 -6.46
N PRO A 365 0.34 -7.91 -6.46
CA PRO A 365 -0.21 -8.64 -7.60
C PRO A 365 -1.73 -8.46 -7.77
N HIS A 366 -2.28 -7.29 -7.45
CA HIS A 366 -3.70 -7.01 -7.66
C HIS A 366 -4.06 -7.07 -9.14
N TRP A 367 -5.35 -7.18 -9.41
CA TRP A 367 -5.87 -7.44 -10.75
C TRP A 367 -5.86 -6.20 -11.64
N ASP A 368 -5.90 -5.04 -10.99
CA ASP A 368 -5.84 -3.68 -11.49
C ASP A 368 -4.46 -3.06 -11.26
N PHE A 369 -3.41 -3.89 -11.25
CA PHE A 369 -2.04 -3.41 -11.14
C PHE A 369 -1.64 -2.52 -12.33
N ASP A 370 -0.78 -1.54 -12.07
CA ASP A 370 -0.27 -0.60 -13.06
C ASP A 370 1.22 -0.85 -13.36
N ALA A 371 1.56 -1.12 -14.63
CA ALA A 371 2.95 -1.21 -15.06
C ALA A 371 3.62 0.18 -15.15
N PRO A 372 4.96 0.30 -15.13
CA PRO A 372 5.63 1.61 -15.19
C PRO A 372 5.30 2.41 -16.46
N SER A 373 4.88 1.73 -17.53
CA SER A 373 4.39 2.35 -18.77
C SER A 373 3.18 3.26 -18.57
N VAL A 374 2.38 3.06 -17.51
CA VAL A 374 1.22 3.91 -17.20
C VAL A 374 1.63 5.37 -17.00
N ILE A 375 2.84 5.61 -16.46
CA ILE A 375 3.43 6.95 -16.32
C ILE A 375 4.22 7.33 -17.57
N TRP A 376 5.00 6.40 -18.11
CA TRP A 376 5.87 6.64 -19.25
C TRP A 376 5.12 7.12 -20.50
N ASP A 377 3.90 6.62 -20.69
CA ASP A 377 3.09 6.89 -21.89
C ASP A 377 2.19 8.14 -21.75
N LEU A 378 2.22 8.82 -20.58
CA LEU A 378 1.47 10.06 -20.37
C LEU A 378 2.09 11.20 -21.20
N PRO A 379 1.36 11.78 -22.17
CA PRO A 379 1.93 12.79 -23.07
C PRO A 379 2.04 14.19 -22.45
N MET A 380 1.34 14.44 -21.33
CA MET A 380 1.42 15.71 -20.59
C MET A 380 2.63 15.79 -19.67
N LEU A 381 3.33 14.68 -19.43
CA LEU A 381 4.55 14.65 -18.64
C LEU A 381 5.77 14.74 -19.58
N ASP A 382 6.71 15.61 -19.24
CA ASP A 382 8.03 15.61 -19.87
C ASP A 382 8.90 14.46 -19.32
N ASP A 383 10.03 14.21 -19.97
CA ASP A 383 10.92 13.10 -19.62
C ASP A 383 11.46 13.20 -18.20
N GLN A 384 11.65 14.42 -17.67
CA GLN A 384 12.13 14.60 -16.30
C GLN A 384 11.04 14.30 -15.30
N ALA A 385 9.81 14.77 -15.53
CA ALA A 385 8.66 14.47 -14.68
C ALA A 385 8.38 12.96 -14.64
N LYS A 386 8.50 12.26 -15.77
CA LYS A 386 8.38 10.79 -15.82
C LYS A 386 9.41 10.11 -14.93
N LYS A 387 10.69 10.48 -15.05
CA LYS A 387 11.77 9.94 -14.19
C LYS A 387 11.53 10.26 -12.72
N ASN A 388 11.06 11.48 -12.43
CA ASN A 388 10.77 11.88 -11.07
C ASN A 388 9.71 10.98 -10.43
N ILE A 389 8.59 10.79 -11.13
CA ILE A 389 7.47 9.99 -10.65
C ILE A 389 7.86 8.51 -10.55
N LEU A 390 8.59 8.00 -11.54
CA LEU A 390 9.01 6.60 -11.58
C LEU A 390 10.00 6.23 -10.47
N GLY A 391 10.87 7.16 -10.01
CA GLY A 391 11.86 6.81 -9.01
C GLY A 391 12.46 7.95 -8.19
N GLU A 392 12.72 9.13 -8.75
CA GLU A 392 13.48 10.17 -8.02
C GLU A 392 12.75 10.70 -6.79
N ASN A 393 11.42 10.83 -6.89
CA ASN A 393 10.60 11.28 -5.76
C ASN A 393 10.67 10.27 -4.61
N ALA A 394 10.61 8.97 -4.93
CA ALA A 394 10.71 7.90 -3.93
C ALA A 394 12.11 7.81 -3.32
N LEU A 395 13.19 7.96 -4.12
CA LEU A 395 14.55 8.00 -3.58
C LEU A 395 14.71 9.12 -2.54
N LYS A 396 14.19 10.32 -2.86
CA LYS A 396 14.24 11.47 -1.97
C LYS A 396 13.40 11.26 -0.70
N LEU A 397 12.16 10.81 -0.85
CA LEU A 397 11.21 10.64 0.25
C LEU A 397 11.69 9.57 1.25
N PHE A 398 12.17 8.44 0.73
CA PHE A 398 12.56 7.29 1.55
C PHE A 398 14.05 7.30 1.94
N GLY A 399 14.83 8.28 1.46
CA GLY A 399 16.27 8.34 1.70
C GLY A 399 17.04 7.14 1.12
N LEU A 400 16.59 6.62 -0.02
CA LEU A 400 17.21 5.47 -0.67
C LEU A 400 18.43 5.87 -1.50
N ASP A 401 19.45 5.02 -1.51
CA ASP A 401 20.64 5.23 -2.32
C ASP A 401 20.31 5.11 -3.82
N ARG A 402 20.92 5.97 -4.63
CA ARG A 402 20.86 5.80 -6.09
C ARG A 402 21.62 4.53 -6.49
N PRO A 403 20.99 3.59 -7.23
CA PRO A 403 21.67 2.41 -7.75
C PRO A 403 22.86 2.76 -8.64
N ALA A 404 23.95 1.99 -8.52
CA ALA A 404 25.15 2.23 -9.32
C ALA A 404 24.87 2.05 -10.82
N GLY A 405 25.25 3.05 -11.63
CA GLY A 405 25.10 3.02 -13.09
C GLY A 405 23.82 3.65 -13.62
N LYS A 406 22.99 4.22 -12.75
CA LYS A 406 21.79 5.01 -13.07
C LYS A 406 21.91 6.46 -12.57
#